data_AF-A0A2T4GR04-F1
#
_entry.id   AF-A0A2T4GR04-F1
#
_cell.length_a   1.000
_cell.length_b   1.000
_cell.length_c   1.000
_cell.angle_alpha   90.00
_cell.angle_beta   90.00
_cell.angle_gamma   90.00
#
_symmetry.space_group_name_H-M   'P 1'
#
loop_
_entity.id
_entity.type
_entity.pdbx_description
1 polymer ?
#
loop_
_entity_poly.entity_id
_entity_poly.type
_entity_poly.pdbx_seq_one_letter_code
_entity_poly.pdbx_strand_id
1 'polypeptide(L)'
;MQFTTTVISAVLAFTSFTEAAPRNPRSYAEAPLRLADTAADFFTLLPDDKDFVFDFNKKQENPGKGGELIAANRKTFPALVGTGSGMAFGRIDACGMNTLHVHPRSAELQIVTSGRLMTEMVPENGVMDKDGKRRVIRTELKANMMTPFYQGSPATFVASFAAEDFGTGQIADEVVALSDDVIAATFGQSIAGEDIDKVRAAIPKSIALGVDECLKKCNIQKRSV
;
A
#
# COMPACT_ATOMS: atom_id res chain seq x y z
N MET A 1 -11.95 -49.89 74.73
CA MET A 1 -11.37 -48.77 73.94
C MET A 1 -11.06 -49.29 72.54
N GLN A 2 -11.97 -49.06 71.59
CA GLN A 2 -11.74 -49.29 70.17
C GLN A 2 -11.85 -47.92 69.51
N PHE A 3 -10.75 -47.45 68.91
CA PHE A 3 -10.67 -46.17 68.23
C PHE A 3 -11.12 -46.35 66.78
N THR A 4 -12.19 -45.66 66.41
CA THR A 4 -12.63 -45.44 65.03
C THR A 4 -11.78 -44.32 64.41
N THR A 5 -10.98 -44.66 63.41
CA THR A 5 -10.26 -43.68 62.59
C THR A 5 -11.11 -43.28 61.39
N THR A 6 -11.61 -42.04 61.41
CA THR A 6 -12.34 -41.41 60.30
C THR A 6 -11.34 -40.93 59.24
N VAL A 7 -11.51 -41.37 57.99
CA VAL A 7 -10.73 -40.88 56.85
C VAL A 7 -11.41 -39.62 56.31
N ILE A 8 -10.75 -38.47 56.39
CA ILE A 8 -11.18 -37.22 55.75
C ILE A 8 -10.46 -37.12 54.41
N SER A 9 -11.19 -37.29 53.29
CA SER A 9 -10.69 -37.03 51.94
C SER A 9 -10.64 -35.52 51.69
N ALA A 10 -9.44 -34.97 51.53
CA ALA A 10 -9.24 -33.60 51.09
C ALA A 10 -9.49 -33.49 49.57
N VAL A 11 -10.51 -32.71 49.18
CA VAL A 11 -10.76 -32.32 47.79
C VAL A 11 -9.80 -31.19 47.44
N LEU A 12 -8.74 -31.49 46.66
CA LEU A 12 -7.89 -30.47 46.06
C LEU A 12 -8.62 -29.83 44.86
N ALA A 13 -9.05 -28.59 45.02
CA ALA A 13 -9.52 -27.75 43.92
C ALA A 13 -8.31 -27.38 43.04
N PHE A 14 -8.24 -27.94 41.83
CA PHE A 14 -7.31 -27.49 40.80
C PHE A 14 -7.79 -26.14 40.25
N THR A 15 -7.20 -25.05 40.73
CA THR A 15 -7.27 -23.77 40.02
C THR A 15 -6.40 -23.89 38.78
N SER A 16 -7.02 -23.95 37.61
CA SER A 16 -6.33 -23.85 36.33
C SER A 16 -5.68 -22.47 36.25
N PHE A 17 -4.36 -22.40 36.46
CA PHE A 17 -3.59 -21.24 36.07
C PHE A 17 -3.63 -21.17 34.55
N THR A 18 -4.43 -20.24 34.01
CA THR A 18 -4.32 -19.84 32.61
C THR A 18 -2.99 -19.12 32.46
N GLU A 19 -1.97 -19.86 32.06
CA GLU A 19 -0.68 -19.30 31.70
C GLU A 19 -0.90 -18.42 30.47
N ALA A 20 -0.79 -17.11 30.67
CA ALA A 20 -0.92 -16.14 29.58
C ALA A 20 0.12 -16.46 28.51
N ALA A 21 -0.34 -16.66 27.27
CA ALA A 21 0.54 -16.91 26.14
C ALA A 21 1.66 -15.84 26.08
N PRO A 22 2.90 -16.22 25.72
CA PRO A 22 4.02 -15.29 25.70
C PRO A 22 3.71 -14.11 24.79
N ARG A 23 3.68 -12.90 25.36
CA ARG A 23 3.54 -11.65 24.61
C ARG A 23 4.79 -11.47 23.76
N ASN A 24 4.62 -11.50 22.43
CA ASN A 24 5.64 -11.06 21.50
C ASN A 24 5.81 -9.53 21.66
N PRO A 25 6.98 -9.01 22.12
CA PRO A 25 7.13 -7.63 22.57
C PRO A 25 7.12 -6.55 21.46
N ARG A 26 6.71 -6.88 20.23
CA ARG A 26 6.65 -5.92 19.10
C ARG A 26 5.34 -5.94 18.32
N SER A 27 4.33 -6.65 18.80
CA SER A 27 2.97 -6.51 18.28
C SER A 27 2.28 -5.41 19.08
N TYR A 28 2.46 -4.14 18.69
CA TYR A 28 1.47 -3.13 19.06
C TYR A 28 0.16 -3.59 18.44
N ALA A 29 -0.74 -4.15 19.26
CA ALA A 29 -2.08 -4.38 18.77
C ALA A 29 -2.64 -2.99 18.42
N GLU A 30 -3.00 -2.77 17.15
CA GLU A 30 -3.55 -1.49 16.70
C GLU A 30 -4.84 -1.10 17.46
N ALA A 31 -5.52 -2.09 18.06
CA ALA A 31 -6.75 -1.90 18.83
C ALA A 31 -6.57 -0.95 20.04
N PRO A 32 -5.64 -1.17 20.99
CA PRO A 32 -5.37 -0.23 22.08
C PRO A 32 -5.13 1.21 21.65
N LEU A 33 -4.41 1.45 20.54
CA LEU A 33 -4.09 2.80 20.08
C LEU A 33 -5.33 3.56 19.58
N ARG A 34 -6.27 2.87 18.94
CA ARG A 34 -7.54 3.48 18.49
C ARG A 34 -8.55 3.66 19.62
N LEU A 35 -8.41 2.87 20.68
CA LEU A 35 -9.29 2.86 21.85
C LEU A 35 -8.74 3.74 22.98
N ALA A 36 -7.61 4.44 22.77
CA ALA A 36 -7.11 5.40 23.74
C ALA A 36 -8.15 6.50 23.96
N ASP A 37 -8.61 6.65 25.21
CA ASP A 37 -9.65 7.60 25.56
C ASP A 37 -9.18 9.06 25.38
N THR A 38 -7.88 9.30 25.56
CA THR A 38 -7.27 10.61 25.36
C THR A 38 -5.96 10.53 24.56
N ALA A 39 -5.54 11.69 24.03
CA ALA A 39 -4.21 11.81 23.42
C ALA A 39 -3.09 11.50 24.44
N ALA A 40 -3.29 11.79 25.74
CA ALA A 40 -2.31 11.44 26.76
C ALA A 40 -2.15 9.93 26.90
N ASP A 41 -3.26 9.18 26.92
CA ASP A 41 -3.24 7.71 26.96
C ASP A 41 -2.53 7.15 25.72
N PHE A 42 -2.76 7.74 24.55
CA PHE A 42 -2.05 7.38 23.33
C PHE A 42 -0.53 7.47 23.48
N PHE A 43 0.00 8.58 24.02
CA PHE A 43 1.44 8.72 24.26
C PHE A 43 1.98 7.73 25.29
N THR A 44 1.16 7.28 26.27
CA THR A 44 1.60 6.21 27.19
C THR A 44 1.72 4.84 26.51
N LEU A 45 1.01 4.61 25.40
CA LEU A 45 1.07 3.37 24.62
C LEU A 45 2.29 3.31 23.67
N LEU A 46 2.88 4.48 23.35
CA LEU A 46 4.11 4.62 22.55
C LEU A 46 5.18 5.33 23.41
N PRO A 47 5.72 4.66 24.44
CA PRO A 47 6.57 5.32 25.44
C PRO A 47 7.99 5.63 24.95
N ASP A 48 8.44 5.01 23.86
CA ASP A 48 9.81 5.17 23.37
C ASP A 48 9.86 6.21 22.24
N ASP A 49 10.82 7.15 22.27
CA ASP A 49 10.99 8.18 21.22
C ASP A 49 11.11 7.60 19.79
N LYS A 50 11.70 6.41 19.66
CA LYS A 50 11.82 5.69 18.37
C LYS A 50 10.46 5.34 17.75
N ASP A 51 9.39 5.25 18.55
CA ASP A 51 8.03 4.93 18.07
C ASP A 51 7.45 6.08 17.24
N PHE A 52 8.07 7.27 17.31
CA PHE A 52 7.73 8.47 16.54
C PHE A 52 8.68 8.75 15.37
N VAL A 53 9.56 7.81 15.02
CA VAL A 53 10.48 7.93 13.88
C VAL A 53 10.22 6.82 12.86
N PHE A 54 9.81 7.20 11.65
CA PHE A 54 9.71 6.28 10.53
C PHE A 54 10.87 6.46 9.55
N ASP A 55 11.62 5.39 9.32
CA ASP A 55 12.79 5.41 8.44
C ASP A 55 12.46 4.91 7.03
N PHE A 56 12.36 5.86 6.09
CA PHE A 56 12.17 5.60 4.66
C PHE A 56 13.46 5.16 3.94
N ASN A 57 14.62 5.08 4.61
CA ASN A 57 15.86 4.58 4.02
C ASN A 57 15.97 3.05 4.04
N LYS A 58 15.04 2.37 4.72
CA LYS A 58 14.91 0.91 4.66
C LYS A 58 14.69 0.47 3.21
N LYS A 59 15.03 -0.78 2.89
CA LYS A 59 14.71 -1.36 1.58
C LYS A 59 13.39 -2.10 1.65
N GLN A 60 12.63 -2.07 0.56
CA GLN A 60 11.48 -2.97 0.42
C GLN A 60 11.97 -4.42 0.28
N GLU A 61 11.35 -5.37 0.99
CA GLU A 61 11.78 -6.79 0.95
C GLU A 61 11.62 -7.40 -0.45
N ASN A 62 10.58 -7.00 -1.18
CA ASN A 62 10.29 -7.46 -2.54
C ASN A 62 9.97 -6.25 -3.43
N PRO A 63 10.98 -5.49 -3.88
CA PRO A 63 10.76 -4.31 -4.72
C PRO A 63 10.28 -4.72 -6.12
N GLY A 64 9.57 -3.82 -6.78
CA GLY A 64 9.26 -3.97 -8.18
C GLY A 64 10.53 -3.86 -9.03
N LYS A 65 10.48 -4.35 -10.26
CA LYS A 65 11.66 -4.31 -11.15
C LYS A 65 12.03 -2.90 -11.61
N GLY A 66 11.09 -1.96 -11.54
CA GLY A 66 11.33 -0.57 -11.87
C GLY A 66 11.56 0.33 -10.66
N GLY A 67 11.66 -0.21 -9.44
CA GLY A 67 11.90 0.58 -8.23
C GLY A 67 11.18 0.05 -6.99
N GLU A 68 11.21 0.85 -5.93
CA GLU A 68 10.63 0.55 -4.63
C GLU A 68 9.75 1.69 -4.10
N LEU A 69 8.79 1.33 -3.25
CA LEU A 69 7.90 2.27 -2.58
C LEU A 69 7.70 1.82 -1.14
N ILE A 70 7.93 2.73 -0.20
CA ILE A 70 7.79 2.47 1.22
C ILE A 70 6.68 3.36 1.77
N ALA A 71 5.70 2.73 2.38
CA ALA A 71 4.52 3.39 2.94
C ALA A 71 4.59 3.46 4.46
N ALA A 72 4.46 4.66 5.00
CA ALA A 72 4.08 4.92 6.39
C ALA A 72 2.55 5.06 6.45
N ASN A 73 1.91 4.07 7.04
CA ASN A 73 0.49 4.05 7.33
C ASN A 73 0.29 3.60 8.79
N ARG A 74 -0.91 3.67 9.33
CA ARG A 74 -1.16 3.30 10.74
C ARG A 74 -0.75 1.87 11.12
N LYS A 75 -0.60 0.95 10.15
CA LYS A 75 -0.13 -0.41 10.38
C LYS A 75 1.39 -0.49 10.48
N THR A 76 2.11 0.25 9.65
CA THR A 76 3.58 0.24 9.60
C THR A 76 4.22 1.28 10.51
N PHE A 77 3.47 2.33 10.87
CA PHE A 77 3.88 3.43 11.73
C PHE A 77 2.73 3.81 12.69
N PRO A 78 2.63 3.14 13.85
CA PRO A 78 1.50 3.31 14.77
C PRO A 78 1.32 4.74 15.31
N ALA A 79 2.39 5.55 15.32
CA ALA A 79 2.31 6.98 15.66
C ALA A 79 1.41 7.80 14.72
N LEU A 80 1.01 7.27 13.56
CA LEU A 80 0.05 7.92 12.68
C LEU A 80 -1.40 7.77 13.14
N VAL A 81 -1.73 6.84 14.05
CA VAL A 81 -3.11 6.61 14.47
C VAL A 81 -3.74 7.89 15.03
N GLY A 82 -4.83 8.35 14.41
CA GLY A 82 -5.57 9.56 14.79
C GLY A 82 -5.09 10.86 14.12
N THR A 83 -4.02 10.83 13.31
CA THR A 83 -3.49 12.01 12.59
C THR A 83 -4.22 12.34 11.28
N GLY A 84 -5.01 11.41 10.75
CA GLY A 84 -5.63 11.53 9.43
C GLY A 84 -4.62 11.61 8.28
N SER A 85 -3.36 11.25 8.50
CA SER A 85 -2.27 11.46 7.54
C SER A 85 -1.47 10.19 7.26
N GLY A 86 -1.10 10.01 6.00
CA GLY A 86 -0.21 8.94 5.55
C GLY A 86 0.89 9.49 4.66
N MET A 87 1.95 8.71 4.46
CA MET A 87 3.04 9.10 3.58
C MET A 87 3.63 7.90 2.85
N ALA A 88 4.09 8.10 1.63
CA ALA A 88 4.94 7.16 0.92
C ALA A 88 6.19 7.85 0.38
N PHE A 89 7.28 7.08 0.33
CA PHE A 89 8.52 7.46 -0.31
C PHE A 89 8.79 6.51 -1.46
N GLY A 90 8.82 7.03 -2.68
CA GLY A 90 9.07 6.27 -3.90
C GLY A 90 10.47 6.50 -4.43
N ARG A 91 11.17 5.42 -4.79
CA ARG A 91 12.40 5.44 -5.58
C ARG A 91 12.14 4.65 -6.85
N ILE A 92 11.95 5.36 -7.96
CA ILE A 92 11.72 4.72 -9.25
C ILE A 92 13.00 4.81 -10.08
N ASP A 93 13.48 3.65 -10.53
CA ASP A 93 14.68 3.52 -11.34
C ASP A 93 14.46 4.04 -12.77
N ALA A 94 15.54 4.16 -13.55
CA ALA A 94 15.43 4.48 -14.97
C ALA A 94 14.50 3.47 -15.68
N CYS A 95 13.57 3.99 -16.47
CA CYS A 95 12.49 3.20 -17.09
C CYS A 95 11.53 2.51 -16.14
N GLY A 96 11.59 2.76 -14.83
CA GLY A 96 10.55 2.33 -13.91
C GLY A 96 9.27 3.12 -14.11
N MET A 97 8.14 2.44 -13.92
CA MET A 97 6.82 3.03 -13.96
C MET A 97 6.04 2.56 -12.75
N ASN A 98 5.56 3.51 -11.93
CA ASN A 98 4.55 3.16 -10.95
C ASN A 98 3.28 2.78 -11.73
N THR A 99 2.82 1.55 -11.55
CA THR A 99 1.72 0.96 -12.33
C THR A 99 0.43 1.73 -12.12
N LEU A 100 -0.56 1.55 -13.01
CA LEU A 100 -1.82 2.27 -12.92
C LEU A 100 -2.52 1.94 -11.60
N HIS A 101 -2.77 2.95 -10.77
CA HIS A 101 -3.33 2.75 -9.44
C HIS A 101 -4.25 3.92 -9.02
N VAL A 102 -4.98 3.68 -7.93
CA VAL A 102 -5.83 4.66 -7.26
C VAL A 102 -5.76 4.48 -5.75
N HIS A 103 -6.00 5.57 -5.02
CA HIS A 103 -6.14 5.57 -3.56
C HIS A 103 -7.63 5.66 -3.18
N PRO A 104 -8.29 4.55 -2.81
CA PRO A 104 -9.74 4.52 -2.59
C PRO A 104 -10.19 5.34 -1.38
N ARG A 105 -9.27 5.72 -0.48
CA ARG A 105 -9.56 6.42 0.76
C ARG A 105 -8.73 7.69 0.95
N SER A 106 -8.05 8.20 -0.08
CA SER A 106 -7.25 9.41 0.06
C SER A 106 -6.99 10.15 -1.24
N ALA A 107 -6.83 11.47 -1.13
CA ALA A 107 -6.14 12.25 -2.15
C ALA A 107 -4.62 12.15 -1.93
N GLU A 108 -3.86 12.11 -3.03
CA GLU A 108 -2.41 12.07 -3.01
C GLU A 108 -1.85 13.42 -3.47
N LEU A 109 -0.96 14.01 -2.67
CA LEU A 109 -0.09 15.09 -3.12
C LEU A 109 1.32 14.55 -3.25
N GLN A 110 1.87 14.60 -4.45
CA GLN A 110 3.16 14.02 -4.76
C GLN A 110 4.15 15.10 -5.17
N ILE A 111 5.29 15.17 -4.48
CA ILE A 111 6.41 16.07 -4.78
C ILE A 111 7.63 15.27 -5.21
N VAL A 112 8.25 15.65 -6.32
CA VAL A 112 9.53 15.08 -6.75
C VAL A 112 10.65 15.73 -5.94
N THR A 113 11.48 14.93 -5.28
CA THR A 113 12.61 15.43 -4.47
C THR A 113 13.94 15.33 -5.24
N SER A 114 14.05 14.40 -6.18
CA SER A 114 15.21 14.25 -7.06
C SER A 114 14.84 13.59 -8.39
N GLY A 115 15.56 13.96 -9.44
CA GLY A 115 15.31 13.48 -10.80
C GLY A 115 14.12 14.18 -11.46
N ARG A 116 13.40 13.43 -12.29
CA ARG A 116 12.30 13.96 -13.11
C ARG A 116 11.24 12.91 -13.39
N LEU A 117 10.00 13.18 -13.02
CA LEU A 117 8.85 12.30 -13.22
C LEU A 117 7.96 12.78 -14.37
N MET A 118 7.52 11.87 -15.23
CA MET A 118 6.38 12.08 -16.13
C MET A 118 5.13 11.49 -15.48
N THR A 119 4.08 12.31 -15.37
CA THR A 119 2.82 11.91 -14.75
C THR A 119 1.71 11.99 -15.76
N GLU A 120 0.74 11.08 -15.65
CA GLU A 120 -0.50 11.12 -16.41
C GLU A 120 -1.64 10.81 -15.44
N MET A 121 -2.69 11.63 -15.45
CA MET A 121 -3.90 11.34 -14.69
C MET A 121 -5.13 11.53 -15.56
N VAL A 122 -6.15 10.72 -15.28
CA VAL A 122 -7.47 10.83 -15.88
C VAL A 122 -8.42 11.33 -14.80
N PRO A 123 -8.99 12.55 -14.91
CA PRO A 123 -9.99 13.03 -13.97
C PRO A 123 -11.26 12.19 -14.02
N GLU A 124 -12.22 12.49 -13.13
CA GLU A 124 -13.51 11.82 -13.07
C GLU A 124 -14.36 11.94 -14.36
N ASN A 125 -15.50 11.26 -14.37
CA ASN A 125 -16.41 11.26 -15.52
C ASN A 125 -16.90 12.67 -15.86
N GLY A 126 -17.04 12.96 -17.16
CA GLY A 126 -17.51 14.26 -17.66
C GLY A 126 -16.42 15.30 -17.88
N VAL A 127 -15.17 15.07 -17.47
CA VAL A 127 -14.06 15.99 -17.75
C VAL A 127 -13.48 15.71 -19.14
N MET A 128 -13.71 16.65 -20.06
CA MET A 128 -13.27 16.55 -21.45
C MET A 128 -12.14 17.54 -21.79
N ASP A 129 -11.39 17.23 -22.84
CA ASP A 129 -10.43 18.14 -23.46
C ASP A 129 -11.09 19.06 -24.51
N LYS A 130 -10.29 19.88 -25.19
CA LYS A 130 -10.76 20.82 -26.22
C LYS A 130 -11.39 20.15 -27.44
N ASP A 131 -11.12 18.87 -27.67
CA ASP A 131 -11.61 18.09 -28.80
C ASP A 131 -12.81 17.20 -28.38
N GLY A 132 -13.31 17.36 -27.16
CA GLY A 132 -14.44 16.59 -26.63
C GLY A 132 -14.08 15.17 -26.20
N LYS A 133 -12.79 14.83 -26.09
CA LYS A 133 -12.33 13.52 -25.62
C LYS A 133 -12.12 13.53 -24.11
N ARG A 134 -12.10 12.35 -23.48
CA ARG A 134 -11.75 12.20 -22.05
C ARG A 134 -10.42 12.90 -21.79
N ARG A 135 -10.42 13.86 -20.86
CA ARG A 135 -9.22 14.64 -20.56
C ARG A 135 -8.14 13.75 -19.93
N VAL A 136 -6.92 13.87 -20.43
CA VAL A 136 -5.72 13.35 -19.78
C VAL A 136 -4.85 14.54 -19.40
N ILE A 137 -4.49 14.64 -18.11
CA ILE A 137 -3.57 15.67 -17.62
C ILE A 137 -2.19 15.03 -17.55
N ARG A 138 -1.29 15.51 -18.41
CA ARG A 138 0.10 15.07 -18.46
C ARG A 138 1.01 16.18 -17.96
N THR A 139 1.90 15.86 -17.01
CA THR A 139 2.87 16.83 -16.47
C THR A 139 4.27 16.24 -16.44
N GLU A 140 5.26 17.13 -16.49
CA GLU A 140 6.67 16.84 -16.23
C GLU A 140 7.05 17.52 -14.91
N LEU A 141 7.35 16.73 -13.89
CA LEU A 141 7.75 17.22 -12.58
C LEU A 141 9.26 17.07 -12.40
N LYS A 142 9.91 18.15 -12.01
CA LYS A 142 11.33 18.16 -11.59
C LYS A 142 11.41 18.33 -10.07
N ALA A 143 12.62 18.28 -9.52
CA ALA A 143 12.84 18.50 -8.10
C ALA A 143 12.08 19.74 -7.58
N ASN A 144 11.41 19.58 -6.44
CA ASN A 144 10.57 20.55 -5.77
C ASN A 144 9.29 20.97 -6.52
N MET A 145 8.83 20.16 -7.48
CA MET A 145 7.52 20.34 -8.12
C MET A 145 6.52 19.31 -7.59
N MET A 146 5.29 19.77 -7.36
CA MET A 146 4.20 18.98 -6.80
C MET A 146 3.01 18.91 -7.77
N THR A 147 2.28 17.80 -7.75
CA THR A 147 0.95 17.68 -8.36
C THR A 147 0.02 16.89 -7.43
N PRO A 148 -1.29 17.15 -7.44
CA PRO A 148 -2.26 16.14 -7.03
C PRO A 148 -2.09 14.93 -7.97
N PHE A 149 -1.93 13.74 -7.41
CA PHE A 149 -1.41 12.59 -8.14
C PHE A 149 -2.41 11.45 -8.21
N TYR A 150 -2.42 10.77 -9.36
CA TYR A 150 -3.11 9.50 -9.56
C TYR A 150 -2.35 8.51 -10.45
N GLN A 151 -1.14 8.79 -10.98
CA GLN A 151 -0.28 7.87 -11.79
C GLN A 151 1.03 8.50 -12.36
N GLY A 152 2.15 7.75 -12.47
CA GLY A 152 3.38 8.23 -13.14
C GLY A 152 4.70 7.41 -13.01
N SER A 153 5.75 7.87 -13.72
CA SER A 153 7.04 7.20 -14.01
C SER A 153 8.24 8.18 -13.95
N PRO A 154 9.52 7.76 -13.93
CA PRO A 154 10.41 7.51 -12.80
C PRO A 154 11.05 8.73 -12.09
N ALA A 155 11.13 8.77 -10.76
CA ALA A 155 11.87 9.76 -9.96
C ALA A 155 12.00 9.29 -8.50
N THR A 156 12.73 10.05 -7.66
CA THR A 156 12.52 10.00 -6.21
C THR A 156 11.44 11.01 -5.84
N PHE A 157 10.42 10.55 -5.13
CA PHE A 157 9.30 11.40 -4.74
C PHE A 157 8.81 11.08 -3.32
N VAL A 158 8.13 12.06 -2.73
CA VAL A 158 7.35 11.91 -1.51
C VAL A 158 5.89 12.12 -1.87
N ALA A 159 5.04 11.22 -1.40
CA ALA A 159 3.59 11.31 -1.52
C ALA A 159 2.99 11.47 -0.12
N SER A 160 2.18 12.50 0.08
CA SER A 160 1.37 12.67 1.29
C SER A 160 -0.08 12.35 1.01
N PHE A 161 -0.72 11.71 1.98
CA PHE A 161 -2.11 11.27 1.91
C PHE A 161 -2.91 11.87 3.04
N ALA A 162 -4.12 12.35 2.74
CA ALA A 162 -5.11 12.80 3.72
C ALA A 162 -5.87 11.63 4.39
N ALA A 163 -5.19 10.50 4.58
CA ALA A 163 -5.65 9.37 5.37
C ALA A 163 -4.47 8.49 5.79
N GLU A 164 -4.48 8.03 7.05
CA GLU A 164 -3.50 7.05 7.56
C GLU A 164 -3.70 5.65 6.97
N ASP A 165 -4.87 5.44 6.35
CA ASP A 165 -5.27 4.22 5.66
C ASP A 165 -5.75 4.57 4.25
N PHE A 166 -4.82 5.10 3.46
CA PHE A 166 -5.08 5.61 2.13
C PHE A 166 -5.49 4.52 1.12
N GLY A 167 -5.10 3.26 1.38
CA GLY A 167 -5.34 2.11 0.50
C GLY A 167 -4.64 2.25 -0.86
N THR A 168 -4.47 1.17 -1.62
CA THR A 168 -3.96 1.27 -3.00
C THR A 168 -4.58 0.17 -3.82
N GLY A 169 -5.30 0.56 -4.87
CA GLY A 169 -5.85 -0.35 -5.87
C GLY A 169 -5.01 -0.32 -7.14
N GLN A 170 -4.59 -1.48 -7.64
CA GLN A 170 -3.86 -1.57 -8.91
C GLN A 170 -4.88 -1.83 -10.02
N ILE A 171 -5.18 -0.82 -10.84
CA ILE A 171 -6.34 -0.84 -11.74
C ILE A 171 -6.31 -2.04 -12.68
N ALA A 172 -5.15 -2.37 -13.24
CA ALA A 172 -5.03 -3.50 -14.16
C ALA A 172 -5.30 -4.85 -13.45
N ASP A 173 -4.74 -5.04 -12.26
CA ASP A 173 -4.93 -6.24 -11.43
C ASP A 173 -6.40 -6.39 -10.99
N GLU A 174 -7.02 -5.28 -10.56
CA GLU A 174 -8.42 -5.23 -10.16
C GLU A 174 -9.37 -5.58 -11.31
N VAL A 175 -9.10 -5.07 -12.53
CA VAL A 175 -9.92 -5.39 -13.71
C VAL A 175 -9.85 -6.87 -14.03
N VAL A 176 -8.66 -7.48 -13.99
CA VAL A 176 -8.52 -8.90 -14.38
C VAL A 176 -8.89 -9.89 -13.29
N ALA A 177 -9.05 -9.43 -12.05
CA ALA A 177 -9.58 -10.22 -10.94
C ALA A 177 -11.10 -10.47 -11.07
N LEU A 178 -11.80 -9.72 -11.94
CA LEU A 178 -13.21 -9.92 -12.23
C LEU A 178 -13.43 -11.20 -13.06
N SER A 179 -14.67 -11.70 -13.05
CA SER A 179 -15.04 -12.85 -13.87
C SER A 179 -14.98 -12.54 -15.36
N ASP A 180 -14.75 -13.56 -16.18
CA ASP A 180 -14.65 -13.43 -17.64
C ASP A 180 -15.89 -12.75 -18.21
N ASP A 181 -17.07 -13.10 -17.73
CA ASP A 181 -18.33 -12.50 -18.17
C ASP A 181 -18.39 -10.99 -17.89
N VAL A 182 -17.90 -10.57 -16.72
CA VAL A 182 -17.86 -9.15 -16.33
C VAL A 182 -16.84 -8.40 -17.19
N ILE A 183 -15.67 -8.99 -17.42
CA ILE A 183 -14.64 -8.42 -18.28
C ILE A 183 -15.18 -8.31 -19.71
N ALA A 184 -15.68 -9.40 -20.28
CA ALA A 184 -16.25 -9.42 -21.62
C ALA A 184 -17.37 -8.38 -21.75
N ALA A 185 -18.30 -8.30 -20.79
CA ALA A 185 -19.35 -7.28 -20.79
C ALA A 185 -18.79 -5.84 -20.72
N THR A 186 -17.78 -5.60 -19.89
CA THR A 186 -17.11 -4.29 -19.76
C THR A 186 -16.48 -3.85 -21.08
N PHE A 187 -15.94 -4.80 -21.85
CA PHE A 187 -15.36 -4.57 -23.17
C PHE A 187 -16.34 -4.86 -24.33
N GLY A 188 -17.65 -4.77 -24.09
CA GLY A 188 -18.67 -4.84 -25.14
C GLY A 188 -18.78 -6.19 -25.84
N GLN A 189 -18.52 -7.28 -25.12
CA GLN A 189 -18.47 -8.66 -25.62
C GLN A 189 -17.50 -8.85 -26.79
N SER A 190 -16.52 -7.95 -26.93
CA SER A 190 -15.60 -7.90 -28.07
C SER A 190 -14.24 -8.56 -27.78
N ILE A 191 -14.04 -9.11 -26.58
CA ILE A 191 -12.81 -9.79 -26.16
C ILE A 191 -13.13 -11.26 -25.91
N ALA A 192 -12.39 -12.16 -26.56
CA ALA A 192 -12.53 -13.60 -26.36
C ALA A 192 -11.91 -14.02 -25.02
N GLY A 193 -12.42 -15.10 -24.40
CA GLY A 193 -11.89 -15.62 -23.13
C GLY A 193 -10.38 -15.90 -23.18
N GLU A 194 -9.88 -16.42 -24.30
CA GLU A 194 -8.44 -16.66 -24.48
C GLU A 194 -7.59 -15.37 -24.44
N ASP A 195 -8.14 -14.22 -24.84
CA ASP A 195 -7.44 -12.94 -24.78
C ASP A 195 -7.48 -12.36 -23.37
N ILE A 196 -8.54 -12.64 -22.59
CA ILE A 196 -8.60 -12.30 -21.17
C ILE A 196 -7.49 -13.03 -20.41
N ASP A 197 -7.30 -14.32 -20.67
CA ASP A 197 -6.25 -15.12 -20.02
C ASP A 197 -4.83 -14.67 -20.42
N LYS A 198 -4.63 -14.30 -21.69
CA LYS A 198 -3.36 -13.70 -22.14
C LYS A 198 -3.05 -12.41 -21.38
N VAL A 199 -4.03 -11.52 -21.19
CA VAL A 199 -3.85 -10.26 -20.46
C VAL A 199 -3.56 -10.50 -18.98
N ARG A 200 -4.28 -11.42 -18.33
CA ARG A 200 -4.03 -11.83 -16.93
C ARG A 200 -2.58 -12.25 -16.70
N ALA A 201 -2.04 -13.09 -17.58
CA ALA A 201 -0.66 -13.56 -17.47
C ALA A 201 0.38 -12.45 -17.68
N ALA A 202 0.01 -11.36 -18.37
CA ALA A 202 0.92 -10.28 -18.73
C ALA A 202 1.00 -9.15 -17.68
N ILE A 203 0.09 -9.09 -16.70
CA ILE A 203 0.04 -7.98 -15.73
C ILE A 203 1.18 -8.09 -14.71
N PRO A 204 2.03 -7.04 -14.57
CA PRO A 204 3.08 -7.01 -13.56
C PRO A 204 2.49 -6.80 -12.16
N LYS A 205 3.04 -7.50 -11.16
CA LYS A 205 2.55 -7.45 -9.76
C LYS A 205 2.71 -6.07 -9.08
N SER A 206 3.67 -5.24 -9.51
CA SER A 206 3.85 -3.82 -9.13
C SER A 206 5.07 -3.22 -9.86
N ILE A 207 5.26 -1.89 -9.77
CA ILE A 207 6.32 -1.05 -10.40
C ILE A 207 7.01 -1.75 -11.58
N ALA A 208 6.41 -1.59 -12.76
CA ALA A 208 6.83 -2.28 -13.96
C ALA A 208 8.07 -1.64 -14.59
N LEU A 209 8.81 -2.44 -15.36
CA LEU A 209 9.75 -1.91 -16.33
C LEU A 209 8.96 -1.39 -17.53
N GLY A 210 9.26 -0.17 -17.95
CA GLY A 210 8.45 0.64 -18.85
C GLY A 210 8.44 0.19 -20.31
N VAL A 211 7.83 1.05 -21.13
CA VAL A 211 7.57 0.89 -22.58
C VAL A 211 8.84 0.57 -23.38
N ASP A 212 8.71 -0.24 -24.45
CA ASP A 212 9.79 -0.78 -25.27
C ASP A 212 10.89 0.21 -25.68
N GLU A 213 10.52 1.46 -25.97
CA GLU A 213 11.46 2.51 -26.34
C GLU A 213 12.41 2.87 -25.18
N CYS A 214 11.92 2.84 -23.94
CA CYS A 214 12.72 3.06 -22.75
C CYS A 214 13.69 1.92 -22.52
N LEU A 215 13.20 0.67 -22.65
CA LEU A 215 14.06 -0.52 -22.54
C LEU A 215 15.22 -0.47 -23.55
N LYS A 216 14.94 -0.07 -24.79
CA LYS A 216 15.96 0.15 -25.83
C LYS A 216 16.95 1.25 -25.45
N LYS A 217 16.46 2.42 -25.00
CA LYS A 217 17.33 3.56 -24.60
C LYS A 217 18.22 3.22 -23.40
N CYS A 218 17.74 2.39 -22.48
CA CYS A 218 18.49 1.99 -21.29
C CYS A 218 19.23 0.66 -21.44
N ASN A 219 19.31 0.08 -22.65
CA ASN A 219 19.93 -1.23 -22.91
C ASN A 219 19.41 -2.36 -22.00
N ILE A 220 18.12 -2.31 -21.65
CA ILE A 220 17.44 -3.34 -20.86
C ILE A 220 16.82 -4.34 -21.84
N GLN A 221 17.15 -5.64 -21.70
CA GLN A 221 16.54 -6.67 -22.54
C GLN A 221 15.04 -6.85 -22.22
N LYS A 222 14.19 -6.75 -23.25
CA LYS A 222 12.76 -7.08 -23.15
C LYS A 222 12.60 -8.57 -22.88
N ARG A 223 11.78 -8.95 -21.90
CA ARG A 223 11.39 -10.36 -21.72
C ARG A 223 10.43 -10.76 -22.84
N SER A 224 10.70 -11.87 -23.50
CA SER A 224 9.72 -12.59 -24.31
C SER A 224 8.63 -13.10 -23.37
N VAL A 225 7.37 -12.76 -23.67
CA VAL A 225 6.19 -13.38 -23.06
C VAL A 225 6.00 -14.75 -23.68
#